data_AF-A0A126Y8Y8-F1
#
_entry.id   AF-A0A126Y8Y8-F1
#
_cell.length_a   1.000
_cell.length_b   1.000
_cell.length_c   1.000
_cell.angle_alpha   90.00
_cell.angle_beta   90.00
_cell.angle_gamma   90.00
#
_symmetry.space_group_name_H-M   'P 1'
#
loop_
_entity.id
_entity.type
_entity.pdbx_description
1 polymer ?
#
loop_
_entity_poly.entity_id
_entity_poly.type
_entity_poly.pdbx_seq_one_letter_code
_entity_poly.pdbx_strand_id
1 'polypeptide(L)'
;MAGTHNQQVLAEHKARFENRVSGGRQFNKLLREMGAEPNRFVEDPRDGRRWWIYITMPENVRDTFDLHLEVLCLSASYDRVEPRTLDTIAERLRKGEARLDPDFAILLTPDAGAENLVRRRRGQLPILTIDSSELLGHGARIGLRQRIARIMVTQDHYDLTKPITEPAAFYGRRTEVRDIDFALDRGQSVGIFGLRKAGKTSLLNFVENHRADKDRPVVRLDISGLTAEMFQLNLLQKCHELLRAGGAPAPRLATLTRDGRPNTAASLSTYWLNDLDALLDGLPGRLELFVDEIDQAWPGRSNLEEDEARALMRCLIQLRGVVQRREAGGKEGIGLVCAGVDPAIFERPLLDGKDNLLYKFVRLSFLSPMKKDEMQEMVRSLGKRMGLRYRDHETIDFLYHEFGGHPLLTRKACSAATRKRPTDEIPWHVTLEALREALEQRGPNTPRTEVSDVLDSFTDWFGDEAAMLPLLWSKDENEQRDAREWAESEPEMAAHLVLYGITDEKWAPRINAMRDLVLK
;
A
#
# COMPACT_ATOMS: atom_id res chain seq x y z
N MET A 1 -19.29 46.97 -2.02
CA MET A 1 -19.92 45.87 -1.24
C MET A 1 -18.92 45.47 -0.17
N ALA A 2 -19.29 45.59 1.12
CA ALA A 2 -18.40 45.17 2.20
C ALA A 2 -18.30 43.63 2.20
N GLY A 3 -17.08 43.09 2.19
CA GLY A 3 -16.85 41.65 2.24
C GLY A 3 -17.40 41.03 3.52
N THR A 4 -17.65 39.72 3.50
CA THR A 4 -18.15 38.97 4.67
C THR A 4 -17.17 39.07 5.84
N HIS A 5 -17.63 38.85 7.08
CA HIS A 5 -16.78 38.91 8.28
C HIS A 5 -15.51 38.03 8.14
N ASN A 6 -15.65 36.83 7.56
CA ASN A 6 -14.51 35.95 7.28
C ASN A 6 -13.53 36.53 6.25
N GLN A 7 -14.01 37.26 5.23
CA GLN A 7 -13.15 37.94 4.26
C GLN A 7 -12.38 39.10 4.91
N GLN A 8 -12.98 39.80 5.87
CA GLN A 8 -12.32 40.86 6.63
C GLN A 8 -11.21 40.30 7.52
N VAL A 9 -11.51 39.23 8.28
CA VAL A 9 -10.50 38.53 9.12
C VAL A 9 -9.34 37.99 8.28
N LEU A 10 -9.63 37.40 7.12
CA LEU A 10 -8.61 36.91 6.20
C LEU A 10 -7.71 38.06 5.69
N ALA A 11 -8.31 39.19 5.33
CA ALA A 11 -7.57 40.37 4.85
C ALA A 11 -6.65 40.93 5.94
N GLU A 12 -7.09 40.99 7.19
CA GLU A 12 -6.29 41.43 8.33
C GLU A 12 -5.09 40.50 8.58
N HIS A 13 -5.32 39.19 8.64
CA HIS A 13 -4.24 38.21 8.85
C HIS A 13 -3.24 38.22 7.69
N LYS A 14 -3.73 38.35 6.45
CA LYS A 14 -2.88 38.50 5.26
C LYS A 14 -2.02 39.76 5.33
N ALA A 15 -2.59 40.91 5.71
CA ALA A 15 -1.84 42.15 5.84
C ALA A 15 -0.77 42.05 6.95
N ARG A 16 -1.08 41.37 8.06
CA ARG A 16 -0.09 41.09 9.11
C ARG A 16 1.07 40.24 8.60
N PHE A 17 0.77 39.17 7.86
CA PHE A 17 1.78 38.33 7.22
C PHE A 17 2.66 39.15 6.26
N GLU A 18 2.06 39.92 5.36
CA GLU A 18 2.76 40.75 4.36
C GLU A 18 3.69 41.80 4.96
N ASN A 19 3.41 42.26 6.18
CA ASN A 19 4.22 43.25 6.89
C ASN A 19 5.28 42.63 7.81
N ARG A 20 5.04 41.42 8.34
CA ARG A 20 5.97 40.76 9.28
C ARG A 20 6.95 39.82 8.61
N VAL A 21 6.61 39.28 7.44
CA VAL A 21 7.44 38.30 6.72
C VAL A 21 8.14 38.98 5.55
N SER A 22 9.47 38.88 5.53
CA SER A 22 10.30 39.33 4.41
C SER A 22 9.87 38.61 3.12
N GLY A 23 9.63 39.36 2.04
CA GLY A 23 9.13 38.80 0.78
C GLY A 23 7.65 38.38 0.79
N GLY A 24 6.90 38.59 1.89
CA GLY A 24 5.51 38.15 2.03
C GLY A 24 4.55 38.74 0.99
N ARG A 25 4.69 40.04 0.65
CA ARG A 25 3.91 40.69 -0.41
C ARG A 25 4.20 40.07 -1.78
N GLN A 26 5.47 39.80 -2.07
CA GLN A 26 5.91 39.22 -3.33
C GLN A 26 5.48 37.76 -3.45
N PHE A 27 5.46 37.01 -2.34
CA PHE A 27 4.90 35.66 -2.31
C PHE A 27 3.40 35.67 -2.61
N ASN A 28 2.61 36.55 -1.98
CA ASN A 28 1.19 36.70 -2.31
C ASN A 28 0.95 37.20 -3.73
N LYS A 29 1.86 38.00 -4.30
CA LYS A 29 1.84 38.39 -5.70
C LYS A 29 2.06 37.18 -6.61
N LEU A 30 3.07 36.35 -6.31
CA LEU A 30 3.39 35.13 -7.05
C LEU A 30 2.22 34.12 -7.05
N LEU A 31 1.55 33.94 -5.90
CA LEU A 31 0.34 33.12 -5.82
C LEU A 31 -0.76 33.66 -6.73
N ARG A 32 -1.01 34.97 -6.69
CA ARG A 32 -2.05 35.63 -7.49
C ARG A 32 -1.76 35.57 -9.00
N GLU A 33 -0.50 35.73 -9.41
CA GLU A 33 -0.08 35.61 -10.81
C GLU A 33 -0.33 34.20 -11.37
N MET A 34 -0.28 33.17 -10.51
CA MET A 34 -0.66 31.80 -10.87
C MET A 34 -2.17 31.55 -10.81
N GLY A 35 -2.94 32.40 -10.12
CA GLY A 35 -4.35 32.17 -9.80
C GLY A 35 -4.58 31.30 -8.55
N ALA A 36 -3.57 31.14 -7.69
CA ALA A 36 -3.72 30.46 -6.41
C ALA A 36 -4.30 31.39 -5.33
N GLU A 37 -5.14 30.82 -4.47
CA GLU A 37 -5.90 31.54 -3.44
C GLU A 37 -5.42 31.11 -2.05
N PRO A 38 -4.79 32.01 -1.27
CA PRO A 38 -4.47 31.72 0.12
C PRO A 38 -5.71 31.94 1.00
N ASN A 39 -6.32 30.86 1.46
CA ASN A 39 -7.60 30.87 2.17
C ASN A 39 -7.46 31.17 3.67
N ARG A 40 -6.29 30.88 4.25
CA ARG A 40 -6.07 30.99 5.70
C ARG A 40 -4.61 31.30 5.99
N PHE A 41 -4.39 32.26 6.89
CA PHE A 41 -3.08 32.61 7.46
C PHE A 41 -3.15 32.46 8.98
N VAL A 42 -2.28 31.63 9.55
CA VAL A 42 -2.22 31.34 11.00
C VAL A 42 -0.79 31.53 11.48
N GLU A 43 -0.57 32.46 12.40
CA GLU A 43 0.70 32.59 13.10
C GLU A 43 0.92 31.34 13.98
N ASP A 44 2.13 30.76 13.96
CA ASP A 44 2.39 29.57 14.76
C ASP A 44 2.39 29.93 16.26
N PRO A 45 1.49 29.36 17.08
CA PRO A 45 1.44 29.67 18.50
C PRO A 45 2.71 29.28 19.26
N ARG A 46 3.53 28.38 18.69
CA ARG A 46 4.78 27.92 19.29
C ARG A 46 5.98 28.77 18.86
N ASP A 47 5.87 29.54 17.77
CA ASP A 47 6.94 30.39 17.27
C ASP A 47 6.41 31.56 16.41
N GLY A 48 6.49 32.79 16.94
CA GLY A 48 6.04 33.99 16.24
C GLY A 48 6.81 34.36 14.96
N ARG A 49 7.88 33.64 14.61
CA ARG A 49 8.61 33.77 13.33
C ARG A 49 8.06 32.84 12.24
N ARG A 50 7.05 32.02 12.56
CA ARG A 50 6.42 31.08 11.63
C ARG A 50 4.98 31.45 11.32
N TRP A 51 4.61 31.21 10.07
CA TRP A 51 3.23 31.35 9.60
C TRP A 51 2.83 30.13 8.79
N TRP A 52 1.63 29.61 9.06
CA TRP A 52 0.97 28.57 8.30
C TRP A 52 -0.01 29.20 7.33
N ILE A 53 0.13 28.87 6.05
CA ILE A 53 -0.69 29.41 4.96
C ILE A 53 -1.33 28.21 4.25
N TYR A 54 -2.63 28.29 4.05
CA TYR A 54 -3.42 27.23 3.39
C TYR A 54 -3.80 27.75 2.01
N ILE A 55 -3.35 27.05 0.97
CA ILE A 55 -3.38 27.57 -0.39
C ILE A 55 -4.21 26.64 -1.26
N THR A 56 -5.25 27.19 -1.86
CA THR A 56 -6.01 26.54 -2.91
C THR A 56 -5.38 26.82 -4.26
N MET A 57 -5.02 25.76 -4.99
CA MET A 57 -4.41 25.87 -6.32
C MET A 57 -5.47 26.22 -7.38
N PRO A 58 -5.10 26.85 -8.51
CA PRO A 58 -6.01 27.05 -9.65
C PRO A 58 -6.31 25.73 -10.38
N GLU A 59 -7.45 25.66 -11.08
CA GLU A 59 -7.95 24.44 -11.75
C GLU A 59 -6.90 23.79 -12.66
N ASN A 60 -6.18 24.57 -13.47
CA ASN A 60 -5.12 24.07 -14.33
C ASN A 60 -3.97 23.37 -13.57
N VAL A 61 -3.64 23.80 -12.34
CA VAL A 61 -2.61 23.18 -11.50
C VAL A 61 -3.18 21.98 -10.75
N ARG A 62 -4.41 22.07 -10.22
CA ARG A 62 -5.10 20.95 -9.58
C ARG A 62 -5.21 19.77 -10.54
N ASP A 63 -5.64 20.04 -11.76
CA ASP A 63 -5.76 19.03 -12.78
C ASP A 63 -4.39 18.53 -13.20
N THR A 64 -3.40 19.40 -13.42
CA THR A 64 -2.07 18.96 -13.87
C THR A 64 -1.41 18.01 -12.88
N PHE A 65 -1.44 18.32 -11.58
CA PHE A 65 -0.65 17.67 -10.53
C PHE A 65 -1.47 16.91 -9.46
N ASP A 66 -2.79 16.80 -9.63
CA ASP A 66 -3.71 16.16 -8.66
C ASP A 66 -3.85 16.88 -7.30
N LEU A 67 -3.46 18.16 -7.22
CA LEU A 67 -3.52 18.98 -5.99
C LEU A 67 -4.93 19.52 -5.73
N HIS A 68 -5.91 18.64 -5.53
CA HIS A 68 -7.32 19.02 -5.32
C HIS A 68 -7.63 19.56 -3.92
N LEU A 69 -6.80 19.22 -2.94
CA LEU A 69 -6.87 19.68 -1.56
C LEU A 69 -6.07 20.98 -1.34
N GLU A 70 -6.17 21.57 -0.16
CA GLU A 70 -5.37 22.75 0.20
C GLU A 70 -3.91 22.37 0.40
N VAL A 71 -3.00 23.08 -0.25
CA VAL A 71 -1.56 22.92 -0.07
C VAL A 71 -1.11 23.72 1.14
N LEU A 72 -0.41 23.06 2.06
CA LEU A 72 0.17 23.70 3.23
C LEU A 72 1.48 24.41 2.86
N CYS A 73 1.57 25.68 3.23
CA CYS A 73 2.82 26.45 3.17
C CYS A 73 3.24 26.85 4.58
N LEU A 74 4.48 26.51 4.95
CA LEU A 74 5.14 27.06 6.13
C LEU A 74 6.04 28.21 5.68
N SER A 75 5.75 29.41 6.17
CA SER A 75 6.71 30.50 6.13
C SER A 75 7.53 30.51 7.41
N ALA A 76 8.86 30.46 7.27
CA ALA A 76 9.80 30.42 8.38
C ALA A 76 10.83 31.54 8.21
N SER A 77 10.76 32.56 9.07
CA SER A 77 11.68 33.72 9.04
C SER A 77 12.94 33.44 9.86
N TYR A 78 13.70 32.42 9.47
CA TYR A 78 14.98 32.06 10.09
C TYR A 78 16.14 32.26 9.12
N ASP A 79 17.29 32.69 9.63
CA ASP A 79 18.53 32.76 8.84
C ASP A 79 19.01 31.36 8.41
N ARG A 80 18.65 30.32 9.17
CA ARG A 80 18.97 28.93 8.87
C ARG A 80 17.83 28.01 9.28
N VAL A 81 17.32 27.23 8.35
CA VAL A 81 16.31 26.21 8.58
C VAL A 81 16.98 24.95 9.13
N GLU A 82 16.42 24.43 10.23
CA GLU A 82 16.88 23.18 10.83
C GLU A 82 15.98 22.00 10.47
N PRO A 83 16.48 20.75 10.54
CA PRO A 83 15.73 19.55 10.17
C PRO A 83 14.37 19.40 10.89
N ARG A 84 14.29 19.81 12.18
CA ARG A 84 13.05 19.82 12.98
C ARG A 84 11.90 20.63 12.36
N THR A 85 12.22 21.61 11.51
CA THR A 85 11.22 22.41 10.80
C THR A 85 10.47 21.55 9.77
N LEU A 86 11.19 20.67 9.08
CA LEU A 86 10.60 19.72 8.13
C LEU A 86 9.76 18.68 8.86
N ASP A 87 10.24 18.20 10.02
CA ASP A 87 9.48 17.28 10.87
C ASP A 87 8.16 17.93 11.35
N THR A 88 8.17 19.24 11.64
CA THR A 88 6.95 19.99 12.01
C THR A 88 5.95 20.06 10.86
N ILE A 89 6.41 20.28 9.61
CA ILE A 89 5.54 20.25 8.42
C ILE A 89 4.91 18.85 8.27
N ALA A 90 5.73 17.81 8.32
CA ALA A 90 5.26 16.43 8.17
C ALA A 90 4.28 16.03 9.28
N GLU A 91 4.56 16.38 10.53
CA GLU A 91 3.65 16.14 11.66
C GLU A 91 2.31 16.85 11.47
N ARG A 92 2.32 18.09 10.97
CA ARG A 92 1.10 18.88 10.76
C ARG A 92 0.27 18.36 9.59
N LEU A 93 0.88 17.86 8.52
CA LEU A 93 0.16 17.16 7.46
C LEU A 93 -0.45 15.86 7.97
N ARG A 94 0.31 15.06 8.72
CA ARG A 94 -0.17 13.79 9.28
C ARG A 94 -1.30 13.97 10.29
N LYS A 95 -1.25 15.03 11.11
CA LYS A 95 -2.30 15.41 12.07
C LYS A 95 -3.36 16.34 11.45
N GLY A 96 -3.22 16.66 10.17
CA GLY A 96 -3.93 17.74 9.51
C GLY A 96 -5.44 17.50 9.39
N GLU A 97 -6.18 18.58 9.16
CA GLU A 97 -7.59 18.51 8.76
C GLU A 97 -7.69 17.77 7.40
N ALA A 98 -8.74 16.98 7.15
CA ALA A 98 -8.97 16.21 5.91
C ALA A 98 -9.01 17.06 4.61
N ARG A 99 -8.84 18.37 4.72
CA ARG A 99 -8.80 19.35 3.63
C ARG A 99 -7.39 19.64 3.12
N LEU A 100 -6.35 19.16 3.81
CA LEU A 100 -4.95 19.35 3.42
C LEU A 100 -4.47 18.26 2.48
N ASP A 101 -3.68 18.65 1.49
CA ASP A 101 -2.94 17.72 0.64
C ASP A 101 -1.81 17.07 1.47
N PRO A 102 -1.81 15.73 1.65
CA PRO A 102 -0.82 15.06 2.48
C PRO A 102 0.52 14.88 1.78
N ASP A 103 0.55 15.03 0.45
CA ASP A 103 1.65 14.64 -0.41
C ASP A 103 2.46 15.82 -0.92
N PHE A 104 2.11 17.08 -0.61
CA PHE A 104 2.87 18.23 -1.09
C PHE A 104 2.81 19.42 -0.13
N ALA A 105 3.95 20.08 0.09
CA ALA A 105 4.03 21.30 0.89
C ALA A 105 4.98 22.34 0.30
N ILE A 106 4.83 23.58 0.76
CA ILE A 106 5.70 24.71 0.40
C ILE A 106 6.43 25.19 1.65
N LEU A 107 7.72 25.52 1.52
CA LEU A 107 8.52 26.18 2.55
C LEU A 107 9.01 27.53 2.02
N LEU A 108 8.47 28.62 2.56
CA LEU A 108 8.93 29.98 2.27
C LEU A 108 9.95 30.42 3.33
N THR A 109 11.19 30.68 2.93
CA THR A 109 12.30 30.96 3.86
C THR A 109 13.34 31.87 3.22
N PRO A 110 14.08 32.71 3.98
CA PRO A 110 15.25 33.43 3.45
C PRO A 110 16.54 32.59 3.42
N ASP A 111 16.53 31.37 3.99
CA ASP A 111 17.69 30.48 4.01
C ASP A 111 17.94 29.82 2.64
N ALA A 112 18.96 30.30 1.93
CA ALA A 112 19.43 29.72 0.66
C ALA A 112 19.90 28.25 0.79
N GLY A 113 20.22 27.79 1.99
CA GLY A 113 20.59 26.39 2.29
C GLY A 113 19.41 25.44 2.42
N ALA A 114 18.17 25.94 2.51
CA ALA A 114 16.99 25.12 2.78
C ALA A 114 16.70 24.11 1.66
N GLU A 115 16.90 24.48 0.39
CA GLU A 115 16.73 23.56 -0.74
C GLU A 115 17.67 22.35 -0.63
N ASN A 116 18.93 22.59 -0.25
CA ASN A 116 19.89 21.51 -0.02
C ASN A 116 19.50 20.63 1.18
N LEU A 117 18.91 21.21 2.23
CA LEU A 117 18.43 20.47 3.40
C LEU A 117 17.27 19.55 3.02
N VAL A 118 16.27 20.06 2.31
CA VAL A 118 15.13 19.27 1.79
C VAL A 118 15.65 18.17 0.87
N ARG A 119 16.55 18.51 -0.05
CA ARG A 119 17.14 17.55 -0.98
C ARG A 119 17.99 16.49 -0.29
N ARG A 120 18.61 16.74 0.86
CA ARG A 120 19.37 15.72 1.63
C ARG A 120 18.48 14.68 2.29
N ARG A 121 17.20 15.01 2.52
CA ARG A 121 16.19 14.07 3.04
C ARG A 121 15.40 13.38 1.91
N ARG A 122 16.06 13.03 0.79
CA ARG A 122 15.43 12.36 -0.37
C ARG A 122 14.56 11.18 0.09
N GLY A 123 13.34 11.09 -0.44
CA GLY A 123 12.36 10.05 -0.09
C GLY A 123 11.35 10.41 1.01
N GLN A 124 11.42 11.64 1.55
CA GLN A 124 10.38 12.23 2.38
C GLN A 124 9.49 13.18 1.54
N LEU A 125 8.34 13.58 2.11
CA LEU A 125 7.36 14.56 1.59
C LEU A 125 8.00 15.60 0.63
N PRO A 126 7.51 15.78 -0.61
CA PRO A 126 8.02 16.80 -1.51
C PRO A 126 7.69 18.19 -0.96
N ILE A 127 8.74 18.93 -0.60
CA ILE A 127 8.64 20.30 -0.11
C ILE A 127 9.24 21.23 -1.14
N LEU A 128 8.41 22.08 -1.74
CA LEU A 128 8.87 23.16 -2.60
C LEU A 128 9.44 24.29 -1.74
N THR A 129 10.75 24.48 -1.78
CA THR A 129 11.40 25.63 -1.14
C THR A 129 11.34 26.87 -2.01
N ILE A 130 10.91 28.00 -1.44
CA ILE A 130 10.87 29.30 -2.08
C ILE A 130 11.73 30.25 -1.26
N ASP A 131 12.79 30.76 -1.88
CA ASP A 131 13.65 31.76 -1.27
C ASP A 131 12.95 33.12 -1.27
N SER A 132 12.60 33.61 -0.09
CA SER A 132 11.96 34.91 0.09
C SER A 132 12.84 36.09 -0.35
N SER A 133 14.17 35.95 -0.32
CA SER A 133 15.12 36.97 -0.77
C SER A 133 15.17 37.06 -2.30
N GLU A 134 15.01 35.94 -3.00
CA GLU A 134 14.89 35.89 -4.47
C GLU A 134 13.69 36.72 -4.95
N LEU A 135 12.57 36.62 -4.23
CA LEU A 135 11.34 37.34 -4.56
C LEU A 135 11.49 38.86 -4.47
N LEU A 136 12.38 39.35 -3.60
CA LEU A 136 12.66 40.78 -3.40
C LEU A 136 13.60 41.36 -4.47
N GLY A 137 14.47 40.54 -5.06
CA GLY A 137 15.61 40.98 -5.86
C GLY A 137 15.26 41.52 -7.24
N HIS A 138 14.49 40.78 -8.06
CA HIS A 138 14.21 41.14 -9.48
C HIS A 138 12.88 40.57 -10.02
N GLY A 139 11.93 40.22 -9.14
CA GLY A 139 10.77 39.40 -9.51
C GLY A 139 11.16 37.95 -9.77
N ALA A 140 10.24 37.01 -9.54
CA ALA A 140 10.53 35.59 -9.74
C ALA A 140 10.87 35.33 -11.21
N ARG A 141 12.11 34.92 -11.52
CA ARG A 141 12.53 34.59 -12.90
C ARG A 141 11.79 33.38 -13.48
N ILE A 142 11.21 32.57 -12.61
CA ILE A 142 10.51 31.31 -12.90
C ILE A 142 9.20 31.33 -12.10
N GLY A 143 8.08 31.15 -12.78
CA GLY A 143 6.75 31.17 -12.17
C GLY A 143 6.51 30.00 -11.22
N LEU A 144 5.58 30.15 -10.27
CA LEU A 144 5.31 29.12 -9.25
C LEU A 144 4.89 27.77 -9.87
N ARG A 145 4.12 27.79 -10.96
CA ARG A 145 3.77 26.57 -11.70
C ARG A 145 5.01 25.78 -12.12
N GLN A 146 6.00 26.43 -12.72
CA GLN A 146 7.24 25.77 -13.16
C GLN A 146 8.06 25.24 -11.98
N ARG A 147 8.02 25.92 -10.83
CA ARG A 147 8.66 25.44 -9.60
C ARG A 147 7.99 24.18 -9.04
N ILE A 148 6.66 24.16 -8.98
CA ILE A 148 5.88 22.97 -8.63
C ILE A 148 6.25 21.83 -9.58
N ALA A 149 6.23 22.11 -10.88
CA ALA A 149 6.53 21.16 -11.93
C ALA A 149 7.90 20.46 -11.73
N ARG A 150 8.96 21.23 -11.43
CA ARG A 150 10.30 20.69 -11.15
C ARG A 150 10.32 19.73 -9.96
N ILE A 151 9.59 20.03 -8.89
CA ILE A 151 9.53 19.15 -7.71
C ILE A 151 8.72 17.90 -8.03
N MET A 152 7.56 18.03 -8.66
CA MET A 152 6.69 16.89 -8.99
C MET A 152 7.36 15.92 -9.98
N VAL A 153 8.29 16.40 -10.82
CA VAL A 153 9.07 15.53 -11.71
C VAL A 153 10.10 14.68 -10.97
N THR A 154 10.60 15.14 -9.80
CA THR A 154 11.63 14.40 -9.05
C THR A 154 11.10 13.22 -8.27
N GLN A 155 9.78 13.10 -8.08
CA GLN A 155 9.17 11.97 -7.41
C GLN A 155 8.63 10.97 -8.43
N ASP A 156 9.04 9.72 -8.28
CA ASP A 156 8.50 8.62 -9.07
C ASP A 156 7.42 7.90 -8.27
N HIS A 157 6.16 8.32 -8.45
CA HIS A 157 5.00 7.67 -7.84
C HIS A 157 4.75 6.26 -8.40
N TYR A 158 5.38 5.87 -9.51
CA TYR A 158 5.34 4.48 -9.97
C TYR A 158 6.31 3.58 -9.21
N ASP A 159 7.46 4.09 -8.75
CA ASP A 159 8.48 3.32 -8.02
C ASP A 159 8.27 3.37 -6.49
N LEU A 160 7.09 2.96 -6.00
CA LEU A 160 6.88 2.84 -4.54
C LEU A 160 7.52 1.54 -4.02
N THR A 161 8.54 1.70 -3.18
CA THR A 161 9.19 0.61 -2.44
C THR A 161 8.51 0.33 -1.09
N LYS A 162 7.56 1.17 -0.66
CA LYS A 162 6.84 1.03 0.61
C LYS A 162 5.44 0.45 0.42
N PRO A 163 4.92 -0.32 1.41
CA PRO A 163 3.54 -0.79 1.41
C PRO A 163 2.57 0.38 1.24
N ILE A 164 1.58 0.20 0.37
CA ILE A 164 0.54 1.20 0.13
C ILE A 164 -0.38 1.20 1.34
N THR A 165 -0.50 2.34 2.02
CA THR A 165 -1.33 2.51 3.22
C THR A 165 -2.57 3.35 2.96
N GLU A 166 -2.62 4.08 1.85
CA GLU A 166 -3.73 4.98 1.53
C GLU A 166 -4.84 4.28 0.72
N PRO A 167 -6.13 4.46 1.08
CA PRO A 167 -7.26 3.95 0.31
C PRO A 167 -7.26 4.38 -1.16
N ALA A 168 -6.84 5.61 -1.43
CA ALA A 168 -6.77 6.18 -2.78
C ALA A 168 -5.69 5.55 -3.66
N ALA A 169 -4.71 4.87 -3.07
CA ALA A 169 -3.64 4.19 -3.77
C ALA A 169 -3.91 2.69 -3.98
N PHE A 170 -5.05 2.19 -3.50
CA PHE A 170 -5.44 0.78 -3.57
C PHE A 170 -6.38 0.52 -4.77
N TYR A 171 -5.80 0.58 -5.97
CA TYR A 171 -6.52 0.45 -7.25
C TYR A 171 -6.98 -0.98 -7.52
N GLY A 172 -8.19 -1.12 -8.07
CA GLY A 172 -8.73 -2.40 -8.55
C GLY A 172 -9.01 -3.47 -7.50
N ARG A 173 -8.96 -3.13 -6.21
CA ARG A 173 -9.15 -4.08 -5.10
C ARG A 173 -10.38 -3.82 -4.25
N ARG A 174 -11.24 -2.89 -4.67
CA ARG A 174 -12.45 -2.48 -3.92
C ARG A 174 -13.45 -3.62 -3.76
N THR A 175 -13.54 -4.48 -4.77
CA THR A 175 -14.43 -5.65 -4.75
C THR A 175 -13.93 -6.66 -3.73
N GLU A 176 -12.63 -6.97 -3.74
CA GLU A 176 -12.00 -7.90 -2.82
C GLU A 176 -12.12 -7.42 -1.38
N VAL A 177 -11.84 -6.15 -1.11
CA VAL A 177 -12.04 -5.55 0.22
C VAL A 177 -13.47 -5.73 0.69
N ARG A 178 -14.46 -5.37 -0.14
CA ARG A 178 -15.87 -5.48 0.20
C ARG A 178 -16.28 -6.92 0.47
N ASP A 179 -15.78 -7.86 -0.33
CA ASP A 179 -16.10 -9.27 -0.20
C ASP A 179 -15.46 -9.89 1.06
N ILE A 180 -14.25 -9.44 1.42
CA ILE A 180 -13.57 -9.77 2.69
C ILE A 180 -14.38 -9.21 3.87
N ASP A 181 -14.73 -7.93 3.84
CA ASP A 181 -15.56 -7.27 4.87
C ASP A 181 -16.86 -8.03 5.13
N PHE A 182 -17.56 -8.37 4.04
CA PHE A 182 -18.82 -9.07 4.09
C PHE A 182 -18.71 -10.49 4.66
N ALA A 183 -17.60 -11.18 4.39
CA ALA A 183 -17.31 -12.47 5.00
C ALA A 183 -17.03 -12.32 6.50
N LEU A 184 -16.20 -11.36 6.88
CA LEU A 184 -15.84 -11.10 8.28
C LEU A 184 -17.02 -10.67 9.13
N ASP A 185 -17.92 -9.83 8.62
CA ASP A 185 -19.14 -9.43 9.31
C ASP A 185 -20.09 -10.62 9.60
N ARG A 186 -19.94 -11.72 8.86
CA ARG A 186 -20.65 -12.99 9.08
C ARG A 186 -19.85 -14.00 9.89
N GLY A 187 -18.66 -13.62 10.33
CA GLY A 187 -17.78 -14.51 11.07
C GLY A 187 -17.06 -15.56 10.24
N GLN A 188 -17.07 -15.42 8.90
CA GLN A 188 -16.34 -16.31 8.02
C GLN A 188 -14.88 -15.87 7.92
N SER A 189 -13.96 -16.78 8.22
CA SER A 189 -12.53 -16.58 8.02
C SER A 189 -12.19 -16.51 6.53
N VAL A 190 -11.18 -15.73 6.17
CA VAL A 190 -10.75 -15.49 4.78
C VAL A 190 -9.25 -15.70 4.63
N GLY A 191 -8.85 -16.41 3.57
CA GLY A 191 -7.47 -16.58 3.16
C GLY A 191 -7.19 -15.88 1.84
N ILE A 192 -6.19 -15.01 1.83
CA ILE A 192 -5.79 -14.17 0.70
C ILE A 192 -4.55 -14.77 0.06
N PHE A 193 -4.68 -15.30 -1.16
CA PHE A 193 -3.61 -15.99 -1.86
C PHE A 193 -3.16 -15.23 -3.10
N GLY A 194 -1.86 -15.22 -3.35
CA GLY A 194 -1.26 -14.48 -4.46
C GLY A 194 0.24 -14.64 -4.51
N LEU A 195 0.85 -14.38 -5.66
CA LEU A 195 2.30 -14.44 -5.79
C LEU A 195 3.02 -13.38 -4.95
N ARG A 196 4.34 -13.52 -4.82
CA ARG A 196 5.18 -12.49 -4.21
C ARG A 196 5.01 -11.18 -4.96
N LYS A 197 5.00 -10.06 -4.22
CA LYS A 197 4.76 -8.71 -4.75
C LYS A 197 3.38 -8.48 -5.43
N ALA A 198 2.41 -9.40 -5.31
CA ALA A 198 1.04 -9.21 -5.80
C ALA A 198 0.20 -8.20 -5.00
N GLY A 199 0.72 -7.73 -3.85
CA GLY A 199 0.06 -6.74 -3.00
C GLY A 199 -0.70 -7.31 -1.80
N LYS A 200 -0.46 -8.57 -1.41
CA LYS A 200 -1.09 -9.24 -0.25
C LYS A 200 -0.97 -8.46 1.06
N THR A 201 0.25 -8.12 1.47
CA THR A 201 0.50 -7.37 2.71
C THR A 201 -0.15 -5.98 2.68
N SER A 202 -0.14 -5.30 1.52
CA SER A 202 -0.85 -4.02 1.36
C SER A 202 -2.37 -4.19 1.53
N LEU A 203 -2.95 -5.26 0.98
CA LEU A 203 -4.37 -5.58 1.19
C LEU A 203 -4.67 -5.87 2.65
N LEU A 204 -3.86 -6.71 3.30
CA LEU A 204 -4.04 -7.03 4.71
C LEU A 204 -4.00 -5.76 5.58
N ASN A 205 -3.01 -4.90 5.38
CA ASN A 205 -2.89 -3.64 6.13
C ASN A 205 -4.10 -2.72 5.90
N PHE A 206 -4.59 -2.67 4.66
CA PHE A 206 -5.76 -1.88 4.32
C PHE A 206 -7.01 -2.39 5.04
N VAL A 207 -7.26 -3.70 4.96
CA VAL A 207 -8.41 -4.33 5.63
C VAL A 207 -8.28 -4.18 7.14
N GLU A 208 -7.10 -4.44 7.72
CA GLU A 208 -6.81 -4.26 9.14
C GLU A 208 -7.22 -2.87 9.66
N ASN A 209 -6.72 -1.81 9.01
CA ASN A 209 -7.08 -0.44 9.34
C ASN A 209 -8.58 -0.18 9.16
N HIS A 210 -9.16 -0.66 8.06
CA HIS A 210 -10.58 -0.47 7.80
C HIS A 210 -11.48 -1.15 8.84
N ARG A 211 -11.08 -2.31 9.36
CA ARG A 211 -11.79 -3.03 10.42
C ARG A 211 -11.60 -2.34 11.77
N ALA A 212 -10.41 -1.84 12.07
CA ALA A 212 -10.14 -1.05 13.26
C ALA A 212 -10.97 0.25 13.27
N ASP A 213 -11.11 0.93 12.13
CA ASP A 213 -11.95 2.12 11.96
C ASP A 213 -13.45 1.83 12.19
N LYS A 214 -13.88 0.57 12.10
CA LYS A 214 -15.23 0.09 12.46
C LYS A 214 -15.32 -0.37 13.92
N ASP A 215 -14.37 0.02 14.76
CA ASP A 215 -14.25 -0.36 16.17
C ASP A 215 -14.19 -1.89 16.41
N ARG A 216 -13.72 -2.67 15.43
CA ARG A 216 -13.50 -4.11 15.60
C ARG A 216 -12.22 -4.37 16.39
N PRO A 217 -12.20 -5.34 17.32
CA PRO A 217 -10.96 -5.81 17.94
C PRO A 217 -10.07 -6.50 16.90
N VAL A 218 -8.91 -5.91 16.60
CA VAL A 218 -8.01 -6.39 15.54
C VAL A 218 -6.63 -6.74 16.12
N VAL A 219 -6.13 -7.92 15.81
CA VAL A 219 -4.77 -8.37 16.16
C VAL A 219 -4.06 -8.84 14.91
N ARG A 220 -2.86 -8.30 14.65
CA ARG A 220 -1.98 -8.76 13.57
C ARG A 220 -0.77 -9.51 14.11
N LEU A 221 -0.47 -10.64 13.47
CA LEU A 221 0.72 -11.47 13.65
C LEU A 221 1.37 -11.72 12.29
N ASP A 222 2.69 -11.60 12.22
CA ASP A 222 3.49 -12.00 11.06
C ASP A 222 4.29 -13.24 11.47
N ILE A 223 4.03 -14.38 10.83
CA ILE A 223 4.62 -15.66 11.23
C ILE A 223 5.88 -16.04 10.44
N SER A 224 6.48 -15.11 9.69
CA SER A 224 7.72 -15.33 8.91
C SER A 224 8.89 -15.88 9.73
N GLY A 225 8.87 -15.70 11.06
CA GLY A 225 9.93 -16.14 11.97
C GLY A 225 9.45 -16.38 13.40
N LEU A 226 8.15 -16.60 13.60
CA LEU A 226 7.60 -16.86 14.93
C LEU A 226 7.60 -18.35 15.23
N THR A 227 8.12 -18.75 16.39
CA THR A 227 7.86 -20.10 16.92
C THR A 227 6.40 -20.22 17.33
N ALA A 228 5.92 -21.44 17.51
CA ALA A 228 4.55 -21.68 18.00
C ALA A 228 4.29 -21.03 19.37
N GLU A 229 5.29 -21.06 20.26
CA GLU A 229 5.20 -20.43 21.58
C GLU A 229 5.07 -18.90 21.47
N MET A 230 5.88 -18.28 20.61
CA MET A 230 5.82 -16.84 20.35
C MET A 230 4.49 -16.44 19.72
N PHE A 231 3.96 -17.25 18.79
CA PHE A 231 2.64 -17.03 18.21
C PHE A 231 1.55 -16.99 19.29
N GLN A 232 1.52 -18.00 20.18
CA GLN A 232 0.55 -18.10 21.27
C GLN A 232 0.68 -16.92 22.24
N LEU A 233 1.90 -16.61 22.71
CA LEU A 233 2.13 -15.49 23.63
C LEU A 233 1.75 -14.15 23.00
N ASN A 234 2.19 -13.87 21.78
CA ASN A 234 1.91 -12.61 21.11
C ASN A 234 0.41 -12.40 20.91
N LEU A 235 -0.34 -13.45 20.58
CA LEU A 235 -1.80 -13.37 20.47
C LEU A 235 -2.44 -12.99 21.82
N LEU A 236 -2.08 -13.71 22.89
CA LEU A 236 -2.62 -13.44 24.23
C LEU A 236 -2.27 -12.03 24.71
N GLN A 237 -1.01 -11.60 24.52
CA GLN A 237 -0.54 -10.28 24.93
C GLN A 237 -1.26 -9.17 24.18
N LYS A 238 -1.41 -9.29 22.85
CA LYS A 238 -2.13 -8.29 22.04
C LYS A 238 -3.62 -8.23 22.39
N CYS A 239 -4.27 -9.36 22.62
CA CYS A 239 -5.65 -9.38 23.11
C CYS A 239 -5.78 -8.71 24.48
N HIS A 240 -4.82 -8.95 25.39
CA HIS A 240 -4.77 -8.28 26.68
C HIS A 240 -4.59 -6.76 26.54
N GLU A 241 -3.72 -6.31 25.64
CA GLU A 241 -3.51 -4.89 25.34
C GLU A 241 -4.80 -4.22 24.80
N LEU A 242 -5.53 -4.89 23.91
CA LEU A 242 -6.81 -4.40 23.38
C LEU A 242 -7.85 -4.20 24.49
N LEU A 243 -8.00 -5.17 25.40
CA LEU A 243 -8.91 -5.04 26.54
C LEU A 243 -8.55 -3.85 27.43
N ARG A 244 -7.25 -3.69 27.72
CA ARG A 244 -6.73 -2.59 28.54
C ARG A 244 -6.97 -1.24 27.89
N ALA A 245 -6.73 -1.12 26.58
CA ALA A 245 -6.98 0.10 25.81
C ALA A 245 -8.46 0.46 25.78
N GLY A 246 -9.35 -0.54 25.70
CA GLY A 246 -10.80 -0.36 25.79
C GLY A 246 -11.33 -0.06 27.20
N GLY A 247 -10.48 -0.02 28.22
CA GLY A 247 -10.87 0.24 29.61
C GLY A 247 -11.56 -0.93 30.31
N ALA A 248 -11.62 -2.11 29.69
CA ALA A 248 -12.18 -3.31 30.28
C ALA A 248 -11.22 -3.90 31.34
N PRO A 249 -11.74 -4.43 32.47
CA PRO A 249 -10.91 -5.14 33.41
C PRO A 249 -10.40 -6.44 32.76
N ALA A 250 -9.07 -6.58 32.66
CA ALA A 250 -8.49 -7.80 32.14
C ALA A 250 -8.79 -8.98 33.09
N PRO A 251 -9.19 -10.15 32.55
CA PRO A 251 -9.42 -11.35 33.35
C PRO A 251 -8.12 -11.81 34.03
N ARG A 252 -8.25 -12.68 35.05
CA ARG A 252 -7.09 -13.37 35.62
C ARG A 252 -6.65 -14.46 34.66
N LEU A 253 -5.42 -14.37 34.19
CA LEU A 253 -4.81 -15.29 33.24
C LEU A 253 -3.72 -16.10 33.95
N ALA A 254 -3.53 -17.34 33.53
CA ALA A 254 -2.44 -18.17 34.04
C ALA A 254 -1.11 -17.81 33.36
N THR A 255 -1.15 -17.61 32.04
CA THR A 255 0.00 -17.40 31.15
C THR A 255 0.52 -15.97 31.14
N LEU A 256 -0.29 -15.00 31.57
CA LEU A 256 0.08 -13.59 31.62
C LEU A 256 -0.11 -13.01 33.03
N THR A 257 0.79 -12.12 33.43
CA THR A 257 0.62 -11.30 34.63
C THR A 257 -0.46 -10.24 34.43
N ARG A 258 -0.84 -9.54 35.51
CA ARG A 258 -1.82 -8.44 35.45
C ARG A 258 -1.42 -7.31 34.50
N ASP A 259 -0.13 -7.12 34.27
CA ASP A 259 0.42 -6.11 33.36
C ASP A 259 0.64 -6.65 31.93
N GLY A 260 0.14 -7.85 31.62
CA GLY A 260 0.24 -8.46 30.28
C GLY A 260 1.63 -9.05 29.96
N ARG A 261 2.50 -9.25 30.95
CA ARG A 261 3.81 -9.89 30.75
C ARG A 261 3.71 -11.42 30.84
N PRO A 262 4.55 -12.19 30.14
CA PRO A 262 4.54 -13.65 30.25
C PRO A 262 4.80 -14.10 31.70
N ASN A 263 4.00 -15.03 32.18
CA ASN A 263 4.18 -15.68 33.47
C ASN A 263 4.99 -16.96 33.30
N THR A 264 6.28 -16.91 33.61
CA THR A 264 7.22 -18.04 33.44
C THR A 264 6.92 -19.24 34.35
N ALA A 265 6.08 -19.07 35.38
CA ALA A 265 5.68 -20.17 36.25
C ALA A 265 4.52 -21.01 35.67
N ALA A 266 3.86 -20.55 34.60
CA ALA A 266 2.72 -21.23 33.99
C ALA A 266 3.11 -21.95 32.69
N SER A 267 2.53 -23.12 32.45
CA SER A 267 2.70 -23.86 31.21
C SER A 267 1.81 -23.29 30.10
N LEU A 268 2.42 -22.62 29.10
CA LEU A 268 1.68 -22.03 28.00
C LEU A 268 0.82 -23.06 27.25
N SER A 269 1.40 -24.21 26.91
CA SER A 269 0.71 -25.28 26.18
C SER A 269 -0.55 -25.80 26.90
N THR A 270 -0.60 -25.69 28.22
CA THR A 270 -1.74 -26.12 29.04
C THR A 270 -2.84 -25.06 29.12
N TYR A 271 -2.47 -23.79 29.24
CA TYR A 271 -3.41 -22.73 29.62
C TYR A 271 -3.78 -21.76 28.49
N TRP A 272 -3.02 -21.72 27.39
CA TRP A 272 -3.20 -20.66 26.38
C TRP A 272 -4.61 -20.61 25.78
N LEU A 273 -5.27 -21.75 25.56
CA LEU A 273 -6.65 -21.78 25.04
C LEU A 273 -7.67 -21.24 26.03
N ASN A 274 -7.53 -21.59 27.31
CA ASN A 274 -8.43 -21.12 28.37
C ASN A 274 -8.25 -19.61 28.58
N ASP A 275 -7.00 -19.15 28.58
CA ASP A 275 -6.66 -17.74 28.69
C ASP A 275 -7.14 -16.94 27.48
N LEU A 276 -7.00 -17.49 26.26
CA LEU A 276 -7.56 -16.91 25.05
C LEU A 276 -9.08 -16.79 25.14
N ASP A 277 -9.77 -17.84 25.58
CA ASP A 277 -11.23 -17.79 25.74
C ASP A 277 -11.69 -16.73 26.75
N ALA A 278 -10.97 -16.58 27.87
CA ALA A 278 -11.24 -15.55 28.86
C ALA A 278 -11.00 -14.14 28.31
N LEU A 279 -9.96 -13.95 27.51
CA LEU A 279 -9.68 -12.70 26.83
C LEU A 279 -10.78 -12.36 25.82
N LEU A 280 -11.19 -13.33 25.00
CA LEU A 280 -12.25 -13.15 24.00
C LEU A 280 -13.60 -12.81 24.65
N ASP A 281 -13.94 -13.40 25.81
CA ASP A 281 -15.15 -13.06 26.56
C ASP A 281 -15.18 -11.59 27.04
N GLY A 282 -14.01 -10.95 27.19
CA GLY A 282 -13.91 -9.54 27.59
C GLY A 282 -13.94 -8.54 26.42
N LEU A 283 -13.72 -8.99 25.18
CA LEU A 283 -13.64 -8.10 24.03
C LEU A 283 -15.04 -7.59 23.65
N PRO A 284 -15.16 -6.36 23.10
CA PRO A 284 -16.45 -5.77 22.75
C PRO A 284 -17.12 -6.42 21.52
N GLY A 285 -16.46 -7.38 20.88
CA GLY A 285 -16.97 -8.11 19.72
C GLY A 285 -16.00 -9.22 19.28
N ARG A 286 -16.29 -9.83 18.12
CA ARG A 286 -15.42 -10.82 17.48
C ARG A 286 -13.99 -10.29 17.32
N LEU A 287 -13.01 -11.09 17.71
CA LEU A 287 -11.60 -10.81 17.41
C LEU A 287 -11.32 -11.08 15.93
N GLU A 288 -10.74 -10.12 15.24
CA GLU A 288 -10.26 -10.29 13.88
C GLU A 288 -8.74 -10.47 13.89
N LEU A 289 -8.31 -11.71 13.66
CA LEU A 289 -6.92 -12.13 13.73
C LEU A 289 -6.32 -12.14 12.33
N PHE A 290 -5.39 -11.24 12.08
CA PHE A 290 -4.63 -11.12 10.85
C PHE A 290 -3.32 -11.92 10.96
N VAL A 291 -3.09 -12.86 10.05
CA VAL A 291 -1.87 -13.69 9.99
C VAL A 291 -1.23 -13.57 8.61
N ASP A 292 -0.09 -12.88 8.51
CA ASP A 292 0.68 -12.81 7.26
C ASP A 292 1.64 -14.00 7.15
N GLU A 293 2.01 -14.37 5.92
CA GLU A 293 2.92 -15.49 5.61
C GLU A 293 2.44 -16.85 6.15
N ILE A 294 1.14 -17.15 5.95
CA ILE A 294 0.49 -18.39 6.43
C ILE A 294 1.15 -19.67 5.93
N ASP A 295 1.89 -19.59 4.82
CA ASP A 295 2.65 -20.70 4.24
C ASP A 295 3.68 -21.27 5.23
N GLN A 296 4.19 -20.45 6.17
CA GLN A 296 5.13 -20.89 7.20
C GLN A 296 4.53 -21.91 8.18
N ALA A 297 3.20 -21.98 8.28
CA ALA A 297 2.51 -22.97 9.09
C ALA A 297 2.36 -24.33 8.40
N TRP A 298 2.74 -24.46 7.12
CA TRP A 298 2.76 -25.74 6.43
C TRP A 298 4.20 -26.25 6.31
N PRO A 299 4.56 -27.38 6.99
CA PRO A 299 5.90 -27.95 6.92
C PRO A 299 6.51 -28.10 5.52
N GLY A 300 5.72 -28.49 4.51
CA GLY A 300 6.22 -28.67 3.14
C GLY A 300 6.57 -27.38 2.39
N ARG A 301 6.20 -26.21 2.94
CA ARG A 301 6.43 -24.88 2.34
C ARG A 301 7.17 -23.90 3.27
N SER A 302 7.38 -24.30 4.52
CA SER A 302 7.95 -23.43 5.55
C SER A 302 9.46 -23.28 5.40
N ASN A 303 9.97 -22.09 5.73
CA ASN A 303 11.39 -21.86 5.93
C ASN A 303 11.83 -22.15 7.39
N LEU A 304 10.87 -22.44 8.27
CA LEU A 304 11.13 -22.83 9.66
C LEU A 304 11.58 -24.29 9.74
N GLU A 305 12.13 -24.66 10.89
CA GLU A 305 12.34 -26.07 11.20
C GLU A 305 10.99 -26.82 11.17
N GLU A 306 11.02 -28.07 10.68
CA GLU A 306 9.80 -28.86 10.41
C GLU A 306 8.91 -29.00 11.66
N ASP A 307 9.52 -29.18 12.83
CA ASP A 307 8.80 -29.32 14.09
C ASP A 307 8.14 -28.02 14.54
N GLU A 308 8.75 -26.87 14.28
CA GLU A 308 8.17 -25.54 14.55
C GLU A 308 7.03 -25.23 13.59
N ALA A 309 7.20 -25.49 12.29
CA ALA A 309 6.13 -25.36 11.30
C ALA A 309 4.92 -26.24 11.69
N ARG A 310 5.18 -27.48 12.11
CA ARG A 310 4.14 -28.40 12.60
C ARG A 310 3.51 -27.90 13.90
N ALA A 311 4.27 -27.26 14.79
CA ALA A 311 3.76 -26.66 16.01
C ALA A 311 2.85 -25.45 15.73
N LEU A 312 3.21 -24.59 14.78
CA LEU A 312 2.35 -23.50 14.30
C LEU A 312 1.08 -24.03 13.67
N MET A 313 1.17 -25.07 12.83
CA MET A 313 0.00 -25.73 12.26
C MET A 313 -0.96 -26.23 13.35
N ARG A 314 -0.42 -26.85 14.41
CA ARG A 314 -1.23 -27.27 15.57
C ARG A 314 -1.91 -26.10 16.25
N CYS A 315 -1.24 -24.94 16.38
CA CYS A 315 -1.87 -23.73 16.92
C CYS A 315 -3.06 -23.28 16.07
N LEU A 316 -2.94 -23.29 14.74
CA LEU A 316 -4.05 -22.95 13.83
C LEU A 316 -5.22 -23.94 13.95
N ILE A 317 -4.93 -25.24 14.08
CA ILE A 317 -5.96 -26.27 14.28
C ILE A 317 -6.69 -26.05 15.61
N GLN A 318 -5.94 -25.71 16.66
CA GLN A 318 -6.51 -25.36 17.96
C GLN A 318 -7.37 -24.10 17.90
N LEU A 319 -6.94 -23.07 17.15
CA LEU A 319 -7.75 -21.86 16.88
C LEU A 319 -9.03 -22.19 16.13
N ARG A 320 -8.99 -23.06 15.11
CA ARG A 320 -10.21 -23.56 14.44
C ARG A 320 -11.18 -24.17 15.44
N GLY A 321 -10.68 -24.98 16.38
CA GLY A 321 -11.50 -25.56 17.46
C GLY A 321 -12.14 -24.51 18.37
N VAL A 322 -11.43 -23.41 18.68
CA VAL A 322 -11.98 -22.26 19.43
C VAL A 322 -13.11 -21.60 18.63
N VAL A 323 -12.89 -21.31 17.34
CA VAL A 323 -13.91 -20.70 16.46
C VAL A 323 -15.19 -21.51 16.46
N GLN A 324 -15.10 -22.81 16.16
CA GLN A 324 -16.27 -23.70 16.06
C GLN A 324 -17.03 -23.82 17.38
N ARG A 325 -16.30 -23.97 18.49
CA ARG A 325 -16.89 -24.11 19.82
C ARG A 325 -17.62 -22.85 20.27
N ARG A 326 -17.05 -21.67 20.00
CA ARG A 326 -17.68 -20.38 20.35
C ARG A 326 -18.89 -20.09 19.46
N GLU A 327 -18.80 -20.39 18.17
CA GLU A 327 -19.93 -20.29 17.23
C GLU A 327 -21.10 -21.17 17.66
N ALA A 328 -20.85 -22.44 17.99
CA ALA A 328 -21.89 -23.36 18.49
C ALA A 328 -22.51 -22.88 19.83
N GLY A 329 -21.74 -22.16 20.64
CA GLY A 329 -22.20 -21.56 21.89
C GLY A 329 -22.86 -20.19 21.75
N GLY A 330 -23.01 -19.65 20.53
CA GLY A 330 -23.55 -18.32 20.28
C GLY A 330 -22.70 -17.18 20.85
N LYS A 331 -21.40 -17.43 21.08
CA LYS A 331 -20.44 -16.45 21.58
C LYS A 331 -19.66 -15.80 20.44
N GLU A 332 -19.27 -14.55 20.65
CA GLU A 332 -18.30 -13.88 19.78
C GLU A 332 -16.99 -14.67 19.76
N GLY A 333 -16.50 -14.98 18.56
CA GLY A 333 -15.36 -15.86 18.33
C GLY A 333 -14.17 -15.14 17.72
N ILE A 334 -13.47 -15.84 16.82
CA ILE A 334 -12.36 -15.30 16.04
C ILE A 334 -12.77 -15.34 14.57
N GLY A 335 -12.55 -14.25 13.84
CA GLY A 335 -12.49 -14.24 12.37
C GLY A 335 -11.02 -14.24 11.96
N LEU A 336 -10.55 -15.29 11.30
CA LEU A 336 -9.18 -15.34 10.81
C LEU A 336 -9.11 -14.68 9.42
N VAL A 337 -8.19 -13.74 9.26
CA VAL A 337 -7.75 -13.23 7.96
C VAL A 337 -6.30 -13.64 7.79
N CYS A 338 -5.98 -14.47 6.80
CA CYS A 338 -4.60 -14.86 6.56
C CYS A 338 -4.15 -14.54 5.14
N ALA A 339 -2.85 -14.43 4.90
CA ALA A 339 -2.31 -14.31 3.55
C ALA A 339 -1.12 -15.23 3.30
N GLY A 340 -1.00 -15.74 2.07
CA GLY A 340 0.06 -16.64 1.65
C GLY A 340 0.18 -16.75 0.14
N VAL A 341 1.04 -17.66 -0.31
CA VAL A 341 1.27 -17.99 -1.72
C VAL A 341 0.60 -19.31 -2.09
N ASP A 342 0.53 -20.29 -1.20
CA ASP A 342 -0.04 -21.60 -1.50
C ASP A 342 -1.32 -21.86 -0.68
N PRO A 343 -2.50 -21.97 -1.32
CA PRO A 343 -3.76 -22.20 -0.62
C PRO A 343 -3.92 -23.63 -0.10
N ALA A 344 -3.03 -24.56 -0.42
CA ALA A 344 -3.23 -25.99 -0.16
C ALA A 344 -3.43 -26.33 1.32
N ILE A 345 -2.89 -25.54 2.26
CA ILE A 345 -3.16 -25.72 3.70
C ILE A 345 -4.66 -25.62 4.05
N PHE A 346 -5.47 -24.94 3.23
CA PHE A 346 -6.93 -24.85 3.38
C PHE A 346 -7.71 -25.53 2.24
N GLU A 347 -7.08 -25.76 1.10
CA GLU A 347 -7.72 -26.28 -0.11
C GLU A 347 -7.59 -27.79 -0.29
N ARG A 348 -6.50 -28.42 0.16
CA ARG A 348 -6.32 -29.86 -0.03
C ARG A 348 -6.95 -30.63 1.13
N PRO A 349 -7.74 -31.69 0.86
CA PRO A 349 -8.31 -32.52 1.92
C PRO A 349 -7.24 -33.36 2.63
N LEU A 350 -6.15 -33.68 1.95
CA LEU A 350 -5.01 -34.42 2.48
C LEU A 350 -3.73 -33.59 2.38
N LEU A 351 -2.92 -33.61 3.44
CA LEU A 351 -1.56 -33.08 3.47
C LEU A 351 -0.63 -34.22 3.90
N ASP A 352 0.38 -34.52 3.09
CA ASP A 352 1.34 -35.63 3.32
C ASP A 352 0.65 -36.98 3.63
N GLY A 353 -0.45 -37.25 2.93
CA GLY A 353 -1.24 -38.48 3.09
C GLY A 353 -2.10 -38.54 4.36
N LYS A 354 -2.22 -37.46 5.13
CA LYS A 354 -3.03 -37.36 6.34
C LYS A 354 -4.16 -36.35 6.18
N ASP A 355 -5.23 -36.53 6.95
CA ASP A 355 -6.37 -35.62 6.96
C ASP A 355 -5.94 -34.18 7.32
N ASN A 356 -6.33 -33.24 6.48
CA ASN A 356 -6.09 -31.84 6.71
C ASN A 356 -7.18 -31.24 7.62
N LEU A 357 -6.85 -31.08 8.90
CA LEU A 357 -7.73 -30.46 9.89
C LEU A 357 -7.94 -28.95 9.70
N LEU A 358 -7.31 -28.32 8.71
CA LEU A 358 -7.57 -26.94 8.29
C LEU A 358 -8.34 -26.86 6.96
N TYR A 359 -8.67 -28.00 6.34
CA TYR A 359 -9.44 -28.04 5.10
C TYR A 359 -10.75 -27.25 5.23
N LYS A 360 -10.97 -26.34 4.27
CA LYS A 360 -12.11 -25.41 4.17
C LYS A 360 -12.33 -24.54 5.42
N PHE A 361 -11.28 -24.30 6.21
CA PHE A 361 -11.39 -23.43 7.39
C PHE A 361 -11.58 -21.95 7.00
N VAL A 362 -11.06 -21.55 5.84
CA VAL A 362 -11.17 -20.18 5.33
C VAL A 362 -11.81 -20.16 3.94
N ARG A 363 -12.50 -19.06 3.61
CA ARG A 363 -12.87 -18.74 2.23
C ARG A 363 -11.61 -18.29 1.48
N LEU A 364 -11.31 -18.92 0.35
CA LEU A 364 -10.18 -18.55 -0.48
C LEU A 364 -10.51 -17.29 -1.31
N SER A 365 -9.58 -16.34 -1.34
CA SER A 365 -9.63 -15.13 -2.14
C SER A 365 -8.29 -14.96 -2.85
N PHE A 366 -8.29 -14.98 -4.18
CA PHE A 366 -7.07 -14.91 -4.99
C PHE A 366 -6.83 -13.47 -5.47
N LEU A 367 -5.60 -12.98 -5.33
CA LEU A 367 -5.17 -11.69 -5.85
C LEU A 367 -4.77 -11.80 -7.31
N SER A 368 -5.77 -11.87 -8.17
CA SER A 368 -5.57 -11.83 -9.62
C SER A 368 -5.12 -10.43 -10.08
N PRO A 369 -4.49 -10.32 -11.27
CA PRO A 369 -4.16 -9.03 -11.87
C PRO A 369 -5.40 -8.15 -12.11
N MET A 370 -5.20 -6.83 -12.12
CA MET A 370 -6.28 -5.86 -12.32
C MET A 370 -6.91 -5.98 -13.69
N LYS A 371 -8.17 -5.56 -13.81
CA LYS A 371 -8.80 -5.35 -15.12
C LYS A 371 -8.16 -4.16 -15.83
N LYS A 372 -8.33 -4.08 -17.14
CA LYS A 372 -7.76 -3.01 -17.98
C LYS A 372 -8.17 -1.60 -17.49
N ASP A 373 -9.43 -1.41 -17.12
CA ASP A 373 -9.94 -0.12 -16.65
C ASP A 373 -9.33 0.29 -15.30
N GLU A 374 -9.13 -0.67 -14.40
CA GLU A 374 -8.52 -0.45 -13.08
C GLU A 374 -7.02 -0.15 -13.22
N MET A 375 -6.33 -0.87 -14.11
CA MET A 375 -4.94 -0.58 -14.46
C MET A 375 -4.81 0.82 -15.08
N GLN A 376 -5.74 1.20 -15.96
CA GLN A 376 -5.79 2.52 -16.56
C GLN A 376 -5.96 3.62 -15.50
N GLU A 377 -6.87 3.42 -14.55
CA GLU A 377 -7.09 4.34 -13.42
C GLU A 377 -5.80 4.50 -12.60
N MET A 378 -5.15 3.38 -12.24
CA MET A 378 -3.88 3.40 -11.51
C MET A 378 -2.80 4.20 -12.28
N VAL A 379 -2.58 3.87 -13.55
CA VAL A 379 -1.56 4.51 -14.39
C VAL A 379 -1.84 6.02 -14.49
N ARG A 380 -3.07 6.41 -14.82
CA ARG A 380 -3.41 7.82 -14.98
C ARG A 380 -3.34 8.60 -13.68
N SER A 381 -3.81 8.03 -12.57
CA SER A 381 -3.81 8.67 -11.26
C SER A 381 -2.38 8.91 -10.73
N LEU A 382 -1.55 7.86 -10.72
CA LEU A 382 -0.14 7.99 -10.31
C LEU A 382 0.64 8.91 -11.27
N GLY A 383 0.38 8.80 -12.57
CA GLY A 383 0.98 9.66 -13.58
C GLY A 383 0.63 11.14 -13.38
N LYS A 384 -0.62 11.46 -13.04
CA LYS A 384 -1.09 12.82 -12.81
C LYS A 384 -0.30 13.52 -11.70
N ARG A 385 -0.03 12.81 -10.59
CA ARG A 385 0.82 13.32 -9.49
C ARG A 385 2.24 13.68 -9.93
N MET A 386 2.75 13.08 -11.00
CA MET A 386 4.08 13.36 -11.56
C MET A 386 4.09 14.37 -12.72
N GLY A 387 2.93 14.96 -13.05
CA GLY A 387 2.77 15.78 -14.24
C GLY A 387 2.82 14.98 -15.55
N LEU A 388 2.45 13.70 -15.53
CA LEU A 388 2.40 12.82 -16.70
C LEU A 388 0.97 12.68 -17.23
N ARG A 389 0.84 12.39 -18.52
CA ARG A 389 -0.45 12.11 -19.17
C ARG A 389 -0.38 10.96 -20.18
N TYR A 390 -1.37 10.08 -20.08
CA TYR A 390 -1.61 8.96 -21.00
C TYR A 390 -2.90 9.25 -21.79
N ARG A 391 -2.76 10.05 -22.85
CA ARG A 391 -3.91 10.48 -23.68
C ARG A 391 -4.32 9.40 -24.68
N ASP A 392 -3.35 8.71 -25.24
CA ASP A 392 -3.57 7.69 -26.25
C ASP A 392 -3.98 6.36 -25.60
N HIS A 393 -5.08 5.78 -26.08
CA HIS A 393 -5.50 4.43 -25.70
C HIS A 393 -4.42 3.38 -26.00
N GLU A 394 -3.59 3.55 -27.03
CA GLU A 394 -2.57 2.59 -27.43
C GLU A 394 -1.54 2.36 -26.33
N THR A 395 -1.25 3.39 -25.53
CA THR A 395 -0.30 3.26 -24.40
C THR A 395 -0.84 2.36 -23.30
N ILE A 396 -2.14 2.46 -23.01
CA ILE A 396 -2.81 1.62 -22.00
C ILE A 396 -3.01 0.20 -22.54
N ASP A 397 -3.38 0.09 -23.80
CA ASP A 397 -3.54 -1.19 -24.50
C ASP A 397 -2.23 -1.96 -24.55
N PHE A 398 -1.13 -1.28 -24.86
CA PHE A 398 0.22 -1.84 -24.83
C PHE A 398 0.60 -2.32 -23.42
N LEU A 399 0.43 -1.48 -22.39
CA LEU A 399 0.73 -1.87 -21.02
C LEU A 399 -0.10 -3.08 -20.57
N TYR A 400 -1.38 -3.13 -20.92
CA TYR A 400 -2.26 -4.25 -20.57
C TYR A 400 -1.88 -5.51 -21.32
N HIS A 401 -1.55 -5.40 -22.61
CA HIS A 401 -1.08 -6.51 -23.43
C HIS A 401 0.20 -7.12 -22.86
N GLU A 402 1.21 -6.29 -22.54
CA GLU A 402 2.51 -6.77 -22.09
C GLU A 402 2.48 -7.32 -20.65
N PHE A 403 1.72 -6.69 -19.75
CA PHE A 403 1.78 -6.96 -18.32
C PHE A 403 0.49 -7.52 -17.70
N GLY A 404 -0.58 -7.71 -18.48
CA GLY A 404 -1.78 -8.43 -18.06
C GLY A 404 -2.58 -7.80 -16.93
N GLY A 405 -2.35 -6.52 -16.63
CA GLY A 405 -2.90 -5.83 -15.46
C GLY A 405 -2.12 -6.05 -14.16
N HIS A 406 -0.91 -6.62 -14.21
CA HIS A 406 -0.08 -6.80 -13.02
C HIS A 406 0.40 -5.43 -12.49
N PRO A 407 0.05 -5.03 -11.25
CA PRO A 407 0.33 -3.68 -10.75
C PRO A 407 1.83 -3.33 -10.73
N LEU A 408 2.67 -4.21 -10.17
CA LEU A 408 4.11 -3.98 -10.09
C LEU A 408 4.76 -3.81 -11.47
N LEU A 409 4.56 -4.77 -12.38
CA LEU A 409 5.17 -4.78 -13.71
C LEU A 409 4.77 -3.54 -14.52
N THR A 410 3.48 -3.21 -14.52
CA THR A 410 2.93 -2.02 -15.19
C THR A 410 3.57 -0.75 -14.68
N ARG A 411 3.66 -0.61 -13.35
CA ARG A 411 4.30 0.55 -12.70
C ARG A 411 5.79 0.61 -13.03
N LYS A 412 6.49 -0.53 -13.01
CA LYS A 412 7.92 -0.58 -13.36
C LYS A 412 8.17 -0.11 -14.79
N ALA A 413 7.33 -0.53 -15.73
CA ALA A 413 7.40 -0.07 -17.11
C ALA A 413 7.15 1.43 -17.22
N CYS A 414 6.15 1.96 -16.52
CA CYS A 414 5.86 3.39 -16.52
C CYS A 414 6.99 4.22 -15.86
N SER A 415 7.55 3.76 -14.74
CA SER A 415 8.73 4.35 -14.10
C SER A 415 9.90 4.40 -15.09
N ALA A 416 10.24 3.25 -15.69
CA ALA A 416 11.34 3.14 -16.65
C ALA A 416 11.16 4.03 -17.89
N ALA A 417 9.94 4.12 -18.43
CA ALA A 417 9.62 4.95 -19.59
C ALA A 417 9.70 6.46 -19.31
N THR A 418 9.39 6.87 -18.07
CA THR A 418 9.27 8.29 -17.71
C THR A 418 10.55 8.86 -17.11
N ARG A 419 11.58 8.03 -16.88
CA ARG A 419 12.89 8.43 -16.31
C ARG A 419 13.65 9.45 -17.16
N LYS A 420 13.56 9.35 -18.49
CA LYS A 420 14.30 10.22 -19.43
C LYS A 420 13.47 11.40 -19.95
N ARG A 421 12.29 11.65 -19.36
CA ARG A 421 11.39 12.71 -19.84
C ARG A 421 12.02 14.11 -19.73
N PRO A 422 11.69 15.05 -20.64
CA PRO A 422 12.06 16.45 -20.48
C PRO A 422 11.52 17.03 -19.17
N THR A 423 12.30 17.87 -18.49
CA THR A 423 11.91 18.47 -17.20
C THR A 423 11.08 19.75 -17.37
N ASP A 424 11.04 20.29 -18.59
CA ASP A 424 10.39 21.54 -18.98
C ASP A 424 9.06 21.33 -19.71
N GLU A 425 8.78 20.11 -20.20
CA GLU A 425 7.52 19.76 -20.87
C GLU A 425 6.50 19.18 -19.88
N ILE A 426 5.60 20.03 -19.35
CA ILE A 426 4.66 19.63 -18.29
C ILE A 426 3.22 20.13 -18.58
N PRO A 427 2.23 19.23 -18.75
CA PRO A 427 2.34 17.78 -18.58
C PRO A 427 3.12 17.11 -19.72
N TRP A 428 3.95 16.12 -19.38
CA TRP A 428 4.61 15.29 -20.39
C TRP A 428 3.66 14.19 -20.86
N HIS A 429 3.52 14.04 -22.17
CA HIS A 429 2.72 13.00 -22.77
C HIS A 429 3.56 11.74 -22.96
N VAL A 430 3.22 10.69 -22.21
CA VAL A 430 3.93 9.41 -22.33
C VAL A 430 3.61 8.80 -23.69
N THR A 431 4.64 8.56 -24.49
CA THR A 431 4.51 7.99 -25.83
C THR A 431 4.59 6.48 -25.80
N LEU A 432 4.02 5.83 -26.82
CA LEU A 432 4.17 4.39 -27.01
C LEU A 432 5.64 3.98 -27.21
N GLU A 433 6.42 4.83 -27.89
CA GLU A 433 7.86 4.63 -28.09
C GLU A 433 8.62 4.56 -26.75
N ALA A 434 8.36 5.49 -25.83
CA ALA A 434 9.00 5.47 -24.50
C ALA A 434 8.69 4.19 -23.70
N LEU A 435 7.46 3.66 -23.85
CA LEU A 435 7.06 2.39 -23.22
C LEU A 435 7.75 1.17 -23.87
N ARG A 436 7.89 1.17 -25.21
CA ARG A 436 8.63 0.12 -25.93
C ARG A 436 10.11 0.11 -25.55
N GLU A 437 10.76 1.28 -25.53
CA GLU A 437 12.13 1.43 -25.05
C GLU A 437 12.28 0.91 -23.61
N ALA A 438 11.32 1.18 -22.74
CA ALA A 438 11.33 0.70 -21.35
C ALA A 438 11.29 -0.84 -21.24
N LEU A 439 10.54 -1.51 -22.11
CA LEU A 439 10.45 -2.98 -22.17
C LEU A 439 11.77 -3.61 -22.67
N GLU A 440 12.48 -2.91 -23.56
CA GLU A 440 13.75 -3.37 -24.11
C GLU A 440 14.92 -3.23 -23.12
N GLN A 441 14.78 -2.41 -22.08
CA GLN A 441 15.81 -2.22 -21.06
C GLN A 441 16.26 -3.56 -20.45
N ARG A 442 17.56 -3.64 -20.15
CA ARG A 442 18.22 -4.80 -19.55
C ARG A 442 18.98 -4.38 -18.30
N GLY A 443 19.20 -5.33 -17.40
CA GLY A 443 19.88 -5.10 -16.13
C GLY A 443 18.91 -5.04 -14.94
N PRO A 444 19.44 -4.81 -13.73
CA PRO A 444 18.65 -4.85 -12.50
C PRO A 444 17.59 -3.74 -12.48
N ASN A 445 16.48 -3.98 -11.78
CA ASN A 445 15.37 -3.03 -11.65
C ASN A 445 14.74 -2.59 -12.98
N THR A 446 14.74 -3.47 -13.99
CA THR A 446 14.05 -3.26 -15.27
C THR A 446 12.74 -4.05 -15.33
N PRO A 447 11.77 -3.65 -16.19
CA PRO A 447 10.54 -4.42 -16.36
C PRO A 447 10.80 -5.89 -16.67
N ARG A 448 11.79 -6.19 -17.52
CA ARG A 448 12.15 -7.58 -17.86
C ARG A 448 12.64 -8.38 -16.65
N THR A 449 13.48 -7.81 -15.80
CA THR A 449 13.93 -8.49 -14.58
C THR A 449 12.77 -8.75 -13.63
N GLU A 450 11.85 -7.79 -13.44
CA GLU A 450 10.67 -8.03 -12.60
C GLU A 450 9.74 -9.09 -13.18
N VAL A 451 9.59 -9.18 -14.52
CA VAL A 451 8.85 -10.28 -15.16
C VAL A 451 9.52 -11.62 -14.88
N SER A 452 10.86 -11.69 -14.95
CA SER A 452 11.63 -12.88 -14.57
C SER A 452 11.37 -13.25 -13.11
N ASP A 453 11.48 -12.30 -12.19
CA ASP A 453 11.22 -12.53 -10.76
C ASP A 453 9.81 -13.10 -10.50
N VAL A 454 8.81 -12.65 -11.27
CA VAL A 454 7.44 -13.19 -11.17
C VAL A 454 7.38 -14.64 -11.67
N LEU A 455 8.02 -14.95 -12.81
CA LEU A 455 8.08 -16.31 -13.35
C LEU A 455 8.85 -17.25 -12.41
N ASP A 456 10.01 -16.82 -11.92
CA ASP A 456 10.85 -17.58 -10.98
C ASP A 456 10.07 -17.83 -9.69
N SER A 457 9.42 -16.79 -9.14
CA SER A 457 8.56 -16.95 -7.95
C SER A 457 7.34 -17.84 -8.21
N PHE A 458 6.81 -17.94 -9.42
CA PHE A 458 5.73 -18.90 -9.70
C PHE A 458 6.30 -20.31 -9.78
N THR A 459 7.43 -20.49 -10.47
CA THR A 459 8.11 -21.78 -10.68
C THR A 459 8.57 -22.40 -9.37
N ASP A 460 9.11 -21.60 -8.44
CA ASP A 460 9.53 -22.07 -7.11
C ASP A 460 8.38 -22.70 -6.32
N TRP A 461 7.16 -22.20 -6.50
CA TRP A 461 5.98 -22.66 -5.76
C TRP A 461 5.19 -23.73 -6.52
N PHE A 462 5.06 -23.59 -7.83
CA PHE A 462 4.19 -24.39 -8.70
C PHE A 462 4.98 -24.93 -9.91
N GLY A 463 6.14 -25.56 -9.65
CA GLY A 463 7.05 -26.02 -10.68
C GLY A 463 6.42 -26.97 -11.70
N ASP A 464 5.55 -27.87 -11.25
CA ASP A 464 4.84 -28.80 -12.13
C ASP A 464 3.89 -28.07 -13.11
N GLU A 465 3.18 -27.04 -12.65
CA GLU A 465 2.33 -26.22 -13.53
C GLU A 465 3.17 -25.31 -14.43
N ALA A 466 4.27 -24.76 -13.90
CA ALA A 466 5.19 -23.91 -14.66
C ALA A 466 5.80 -24.68 -15.84
N ALA A 467 6.03 -25.99 -15.68
CA ALA A 467 6.53 -26.87 -16.74
C ALA A 467 5.57 -27.01 -17.94
N MET A 468 4.29 -26.65 -17.78
CA MET A 468 3.32 -26.63 -18.88
C MET A 468 3.48 -25.41 -19.79
N LEU A 469 4.06 -24.31 -19.28
CA LEU A 469 4.14 -23.03 -20.00
C LEU A 469 4.84 -23.11 -21.37
N PRO A 470 6.01 -23.80 -21.52
CA PRO A 470 6.66 -23.93 -22.82
C PRO A 470 5.79 -24.63 -23.87
N LEU A 471 5.01 -25.64 -23.46
CA LEU A 471 4.11 -26.37 -24.34
C LEU A 471 2.88 -25.54 -24.70
N LEU A 472 2.23 -24.93 -23.69
CA LEU A 472 1.05 -24.08 -23.86
C LEU A 472 1.32 -22.87 -24.77
N TRP A 473 2.54 -22.34 -24.74
CA TRP A 473 2.93 -21.15 -25.51
C TRP A 473 3.80 -21.46 -26.74
N SER A 474 3.99 -22.75 -27.04
CA SER A 474 4.78 -23.23 -28.17
C SER A 474 4.33 -22.61 -29.49
N LYS A 475 5.26 -22.54 -30.44
CA LYS A 475 4.95 -22.17 -31.83
C LYS A 475 4.45 -23.38 -32.63
N ASP A 476 4.65 -24.59 -32.13
CA ASP A 476 4.07 -25.80 -32.73
C ASP A 476 2.60 -25.93 -32.29
N GLU A 477 1.69 -25.89 -33.27
CA GLU A 477 0.26 -25.98 -33.04
C GLU A 477 -0.18 -27.33 -32.45
N ASN A 478 0.56 -28.42 -32.73
CA ASN A 478 0.26 -29.74 -32.16
C ASN A 478 0.65 -29.79 -30.68
N GLU A 479 1.85 -29.34 -30.32
CA GLU A 479 2.27 -29.28 -28.90
C GLU A 479 1.32 -28.41 -28.09
N GLN A 480 0.92 -27.25 -28.62
CA GLN A 480 -0.04 -26.37 -27.97
C GLN A 480 -1.42 -27.03 -27.81
N ARG A 481 -1.91 -27.74 -28.83
CA ARG A 481 -3.21 -28.43 -28.77
C ARG A 481 -3.17 -29.54 -27.71
N ASP A 482 -2.16 -30.39 -27.75
CA ASP A 482 -2.03 -31.54 -26.85
C ASP A 482 -1.90 -31.06 -25.39
N ALA A 483 -1.14 -29.98 -25.14
CA ALA A 483 -1.03 -29.38 -23.81
C ALA A 483 -2.35 -28.80 -23.29
N ARG A 484 -3.16 -28.18 -24.17
CA ARG A 484 -4.50 -27.68 -23.81
C ARG A 484 -5.47 -28.82 -23.53
N GLU A 485 -5.47 -29.86 -24.35
CA GLU A 485 -6.30 -31.06 -24.11
C GLU A 485 -5.96 -31.70 -22.76
N TRP A 486 -4.67 -31.76 -22.40
CA TRP A 486 -4.26 -32.24 -21.09
C TRP A 486 -4.76 -31.32 -19.96
N ALA A 487 -4.57 -30.01 -20.07
CA ALA A 487 -5.05 -29.05 -19.07
C ALA A 487 -6.59 -29.04 -18.92
N GLU A 488 -7.33 -29.33 -19.99
CA GLU A 488 -8.78 -29.53 -19.94
C GLU A 488 -9.17 -30.83 -19.23
N SER A 489 -8.42 -31.92 -19.46
CA SER A 489 -8.66 -33.21 -18.81
C SER A 489 -8.32 -33.21 -17.31
N GLU A 490 -7.29 -32.44 -16.92
CA GLU A 490 -6.80 -32.33 -15.55
C GLU A 490 -6.64 -30.84 -15.14
N PRO A 491 -7.75 -30.12 -14.88
CA PRO A 491 -7.71 -28.67 -14.61
C PRO A 491 -6.84 -28.27 -13.42
N GLU A 492 -6.66 -29.17 -12.44
CA GLU A 492 -5.81 -28.94 -11.28
C GLU A 492 -4.33 -28.75 -11.66
N MET A 493 -3.87 -29.30 -12.79
CA MET A 493 -2.48 -29.20 -13.29
C MET A 493 -2.13 -27.82 -13.86
N ALA A 494 -3.11 -26.92 -14.00
CA ALA A 494 -2.92 -25.58 -14.53
C ALA A 494 -3.77 -24.54 -13.78
N ALA A 495 -4.31 -24.89 -12.62
CA ALA A 495 -5.24 -24.05 -11.89
C ALA A 495 -4.56 -22.74 -11.41
N HIS A 496 -3.35 -22.83 -10.87
CA HIS A 496 -2.65 -21.67 -10.33
C HIS A 496 -2.15 -20.73 -11.43
N LEU A 497 -1.87 -21.25 -12.64
CA LEU A 497 -1.55 -20.43 -13.82
C LEU A 497 -2.64 -19.38 -14.09
N VAL A 498 -3.91 -19.79 -14.03
CA VAL A 498 -5.07 -18.92 -14.23
C VAL A 498 -5.32 -18.05 -13.00
N LEU A 499 -5.34 -18.66 -11.79
CA LEU A 499 -5.69 -17.96 -10.55
C LEU A 499 -4.72 -16.81 -10.23
N TYR A 500 -3.43 -17.00 -10.47
CA TYR A 500 -2.39 -15.97 -10.31
C TYR A 500 -2.19 -15.09 -11.53
N GLY A 501 -2.94 -15.34 -12.60
CA GLY A 501 -2.95 -14.51 -13.80
C GLY A 501 -1.63 -14.53 -14.57
N ILE A 502 -0.94 -15.66 -14.54
CA ILE A 502 0.14 -15.97 -15.50
C ILE A 502 -0.49 -16.18 -16.89
N THR A 503 -1.62 -16.89 -16.93
CA THR A 503 -2.43 -17.10 -18.13
C THR A 503 -3.83 -16.50 -18.00
N ASP A 504 -4.56 -16.45 -19.12
CA ASP A 504 -6.01 -16.34 -19.12
C ASP A 504 -6.69 -17.72 -18.94
N GLU A 505 -8.02 -17.74 -18.98
CA GLU A 505 -8.84 -18.96 -18.84
C GLU A 505 -8.66 -19.96 -19.99
N LYS A 506 -8.02 -19.56 -21.09
CA LYS A 506 -7.68 -20.42 -22.24
C LYS A 506 -6.19 -20.75 -22.28
N TRP A 507 -5.50 -20.52 -21.17
CA TRP A 507 -4.05 -20.72 -21.00
C TRP A 507 -3.17 -19.90 -21.95
N ALA A 508 -3.71 -18.85 -22.58
CA ALA A 508 -2.93 -17.89 -23.34
C ALA A 508 -2.13 -16.98 -22.39
N PRO A 509 -0.97 -16.43 -22.80
CA PRO A 509 -0.18 -15.56 -21.95
C PRO A 509 -0.99 -14.32 -21.54
N ARG A 510 -1.19 -14.14 -20.22
CA ARG A 510 -1.75 -12.90 -19.70
C ARG A 510 -0.66 -11.84 -19.54
N ILE A 511 0.56 -12.25 -19.18
CA ILE A 511 1.75 -11.41 -19.16
C ILE A 511 2.56 -11.74 -20.43
N ASN A 512 2.29 -11.06 -21.55
CA ASN A 512 2.97 -11.36 -22.82
C ASN A 512 4.50 -11.20 -22.73
N ALA A 513 4.99 -10.24 -21.93
CA ALA A 513 6.42 -10.05 -21.72
C ALA A 513 7.12 -11.29 -21.10
N MET A 514 6.37 -12.20 -20.48
CA MET A 514 6.88 -13.45 -19.91
C MET A 514 7.10 -14.54 -20.96
N ARG A 515 6.37 -14.49 -22.08
CA ARG A 515 6.45 -15.49 -23.16
C ARG A 515 7.87 -15.63 -23.71
N ASP A 516 8.56 -14.51 -23.87
CA ASP A 516 9.96 -14.43 -24.33
C ASP A 516 10.98 -15.01 -23.34
N LEU A 517 10.59 -15.24 -22.09
CA LEU A 517 11.44 -15.90 -21.09
C LEU A 517 11.19 -17.41 -21.06
N VAL A 518 9.94 -17.83 -21.27
CA VAL A 518 9.54 -19.23 -21.28
C VAL A 518 9.97 -19.96 -22.56
N LEU A 519 9.94 -19.31 -23.72
CA LEU A 519 10.28 -19.93 -25.01
C LEU A 519 11.77 -19.87 -25.37
N LYS A 520 12.62 -19.47 -24.43
CA LYS A 520 14.08 -19.47 -24.58
C LYS A 520 14.66 -20.75 -24.03
#